data_AF-A0AAV3XE43-F1
#
_entry.id   AF-A0AAV3XE43-F1
#
_cell.length_a   1.000
_cell.length_b   1.000
_cell.length_c   1.000
_cell.angle_alpha   90.00
_cell.angle_beta   90.00
_cell.angle_gamma   90.00
#
_symmetry.space_group_name_H-M   'P 1'
#
loop_
_entity.id
_entity.type
_entity.pdbx_description
1 polymer ?
#
loop_
_entity_poly.entity_id
_entity_poly.type
_entity_poly.pdbx_seq_one_letter_code
_entity_poly.pdbx_strand_id
1 'polypeptide(L)'
;MAEGFDFLGFNHRHQNGKLLLKPSQQKVLDFCSRIGREIREMKGVEQEVVIKKLNPILRGFANYYKGVVSKETFSYISSRVWQYLWRWAKRRHPNKNTKKERERGSSQF
;
A
#
# COMPACT_ATOMS: atom_id res chain seq x y z
N MET A 1 -26.31 -0.13 12.36
CA MET A 1 -25.44 -0.51 11.24
C MET A 1 -25.53 -2.02 11.11
N ALA A 2 -25.80 -2.59 9.93
CA ALA A 2 -25.80 -4.05 9.78
C ALA A 2 -24.42 -4.60 10.13
N GLU A 3 -24.39 -5.46 11.15
CA GLU A 3 -23.21 -6.13 11.69
C GLU A 3 -22.65 -7.07 10.62
N GLY A 4 -21.39 -6.83 10.21
CA GLY A 4 -20.68 -7.68 9.27
C GLY A 4 -19.62 -8.50 10.00
N PHE A 5 -19.07 -9.52 9.34
CA PHE A 5 -18.00 -10.35 9.90
C PHE A 5 -16.83 -10.48 8.95
N ASP A 6 -15.65 -10.73 9.51
CA ASP A 6 -14.43 -10.93 8.74
C ASP A 6 -14.17 -12.43 8.51
N PHE A 7 -13.97 -12.81 7.25
CA PHE A 7 -13.62 -14.18 6.87
C PHE A 7 -12.69 -14.19 5.66
N LEU A 8 -11.63 -15.00 5.73
CA LEU A 8 -10.57 -15.07 4.71
C LEU A 8 -9.99 -13.70 4.32
N GLY A 9 -9.98 -12.73 5.23
CA GLY A 9 -9.50 -11.39 4.94
C GLY A 9 -10.48 -10.47 4.22
N PHE A 10 -11.72 -10.89 4.04
CA PHE A 10 -12.82 -10.07 3.54
C PHE A 10 -13.80 -9.73 4.65
N ASN A 11 -14.22 -8.48 4.70
CA ASN A 11 -15.37 -8.05 5.47
C ASN A 11 -16.65 -8.32 4.67
N HIS A 12 -17.49 -9.19 5.21
CA HIS A 12 -18.79 -9.56 4.66
C HIS A 12 -19.86 -8.73 5.35
N ARG A 13 -20.53 -7.86 4.59
CA ARG A 13 -21.59 -7.01 5.15
C ARG A 13 -22.80 -6.94 4.23
N HIS A 14 -23.99 -7.09 4.79
CA HIS A 14 -25.23 -6.85 4.08
C HIS A 14 -25.63 -5.38 4.18
N GLN A 15 -25.87 -4.73 3.04
CA GLN A 15 -26.41 -3.38 2.97
C GLN A 15 -27.50 -3.31 1.91
N ASN A 16 -28.69 -2.85 2.29
CA ASN A 16 -29.83 -2.65 1.38
C ASN A 16 -30.15 -3.90 0.53
N GLY A 17 -30.17 -5.08 1.16
CA GLY A 17 -30.43 -6.35 0.48
C GLY A 17 -29.29 -6.89 -0.40
N LYS A 18 -28.14 -6.21 -0.43
CA LYS A 18 -26.96 -6.64 -1.22
C LYS A 18 -25.80 -7.02 -0.31
N LEU A 19 -25.08 -8.08 -0.68
CA LEU A 19 -23.81 -8.45 -0.06
C LEU A 19 -22.70 -7.55 -0.60
N LEU A 20 -22.00 -6.87 0.30
CA LEU A 20 -20.79 -6.12 0.01
C LEU A 20 -19.59 -6.86 0.58
N LEU A 21 -18.67 -7.24 -0.31
CA LEU A 21 -17.36 -7.77 0.04
C LEU A 21 -16.34 -6.65 -0.05
N LYS A 22 -15.67 -6.36 1.06
CA LYS A 22 -14.53 -5.44 1.12
C LYS A 22 -13.31 -6.15 1.70
N PRO A 23 -12.08 -5.72 1.40
CA PRO A 23 -10.93 -6.14 2.19
C PRO A 23 -11.14 -5.79 3.66
N SER A 24 -10.91 -6.74 4.56
CA SER A 24 -10.99 -6.51 6.01
C SER A 24 -9.97 -5.46 6.45
N GLN A 25 -10.36 -4.62 7.41
CA GLN A 25 -9.51 -3.54 7.89
C GLN A 25 -8.19 -4.09 8.45
N GLN A 26 -8.23 -5.19 9.20
CA GLN A 26 -7.04 -5.80 9.77
C GLN A 26 -6.04 -6.21 8.69
N LYS A 27 -6.48 -6.89 7.62
CA LYS A 27 -5.57 -7.29 6.53
C LYS A 27 -4.93 -6.11 5.80
N VAL A 28 -5.67 -5.01 5.65
CA VAL A 28 -5.15 -3.78 5.04
C VAL A 28 -4.07 -3.15 5.92
N LEU A 29 -4.29 -3.10 7.23
CA LEU A 29 -3.32 -2.58 8.19
C LEU A 29 -2.08 -3.47 8.28
N ASP A 30 -2.25 -4.78 8.34
CA ASP A 30 -1.15 -5.75 8.34
C ASP A 30 -0.30 -5.61 7.07
N PHE A 31 -0.96 -5.49 5.92
CA PHE A 31 -0.28 -5.29 4.64
C PHE A 31 0.53 -3.99 4.61
N CYS A 32 -0.08 -2.87 5.03
CA CYS A 32 0.61 -1.58 5.14
C CYS A 32 1.80 -1.64 6.10
N SER A 33 1.66 -2.36 7.22
CA SER A 33 2.71 -2.50 8.22
C SER A 33 3.88 -3.31 7.71
N ARG A 34 3.59 -4.42 7.01
CA ARG A 34 4.59 -5.23 6.31
C ARG A 34 5.35 -4.42 5.28
N ILE A 35 4.67 -3.71 4.37
CA ILE A 35 5.33 -2.89 3.35
C ILE A 35 6.22 -1.82 4.01
N GLY A 36 5.71 -1.16 5.05
CA GLY A 36 6.47 -0.16 5.80
C GLY A 36 7.75 -0.74 6.43
N ARG A 37 7.70 -2.00 6.89
CA ARG A 37 8.88 -2.72 7.41
C ARG A 37 9.89 -3.03 6.30
N GLU A 38 9.44 -3.62 5.19
CA GLU A 38 10.31 -3.96 4.05
C GLU A 38 11.05 -2.72 3.53
N ILE A 39 10.34 -1.60 3.35
CA ILE A 39 10.94 -0.32 2.92
C ILE A 39 11.96 0.19 3.95
N ARG A 40 11.68 0.02 5.25
CA ARG A 40 12.57 0.46 6.33
C ARG A 40 13.83 -0.39 6.43
N GLU A 41 13.76 -1.68 6.13
CA GLU A 41 14.89 -2.61 6.14
C GLU A 41 15.85 -2.36 4.97
N MET A 42 15.33 -1.95 3.82
CA MET A 42 16.09 -1.59 2.61
C MET A 42 16.84 -0.25 2.74
N LYS A 43 17.54 0.01 3.85
CA LYS A 43 18.32 1.25 4.04
C LYS A 43 19.52 1.27 3.10
N GLY A 44 19.65 2.33 2.30
CA GLY A 44 20.84 2.54 1.47
C GLY A 44 20.92 1.70 0.19
N VAL A 45 19.93 0.86 -0.10
CA VAL A 45 19.89 0.10 -1.38
C VAL A 45 19.53 1.01 -2.55
N GLU A 46 19.89 0.59 -3.77
CA GLU A 46 19.50 1.28 -4.99
C GLU A 46 17.99 1.26 -5.21
N GLN A 47 17.46 2.33 -5.83
CA GLN A 47 16.01 2.47 -6.06
C GLN A 47 15.44 1.31 -6.88
N GLU A 48 16.19 0.77 -7.84
CA GLU A 48 15.78 -0.37 -8.65
C GLU A 48 15.52 -1.62 -7.80
N VAL A 49 16.31 -1.84 -6.74
CA VAL A 49 16.14 -2.97 -5.81
C VAL A 49 14.84 -2.81 -5.04
N VAL A 50 14.52 -1.59 -4.59
CA VAL A 50 13.25 -1.29 -3.91
C VAL A 50 12.07 -1.59 -4.83
N ILE A 51 12.11 -1.13 -6.09
CA ILE A 51 11.04 -1.36 -7.08
C ILE A 51 10.88 -2.87 -7.35
N LYS A 52 11.98 -3.58 -7.61
CA LYS A 52 11.96 -5.04 -7.85
C LYS A 52 11.36 -5.82 -6.68
N LYS A 53 11.62 -5.39 -5.44
CA LYS A 53 11.06 -6.02 -4.24
C LYS A 53 9.59 -5.70 -4.01
N LEU A 54 9.17 -4.44 -4.19
CA LEU A 54 7.81 -3.99 -3.86
C LEU A 54 6.77 -4.41 -4.91
N ASN A 55 7.12 -4.35 -6.20
CA ASN A 55 6.19 -4.66 -7.30
C ASN A 55 5.47 -6.00 -7.16
N PRO A 56 6.14 -7.15 -6.92
CA PRO A 56 5.44 -8.43 -6.78
C PRO A 56 4.54 -8.48 -5.54
N ILE A 57 4.90 -7.81 -4.44
CA ILE A 57 4.10 -7.78 -3.21
C ILE A 57 2.81 -6.98 -3.44
N LEU A 58 2.93 -5.78 -4.03
CA LEU A 58 1.79 -4.93 -4.37
C LEU A 58 0.87 -5.60 -5.39
N ARG A 59 1.45 -6.24 -6.42
CA ARG A 59 0.71 -6.97 -7.45
C ARG A 59 -0.04 -8.17 -6.87
N GLY A 60 0.59 -8.93 -5.97
CA GLY A 60 -0.07 -10.05 -5.28
C GLY A 60 -1.30 -9.61 -4.49
N PHE A 61 -1.18 -8.52 -3.73
CA PHE A 61 -2.30 -7.96 -2.98
C PHE A 61 -3.42 -7.45 -3.90
N ALA A 62 -3.06 -6.73 -4.97
CA ALA A 62 -4.03 -6.26 -5.96
C ALA A 62 -4.77 -7.41 -6.62
N ASN A 63 -4.07 -8.47 -7.02
CA ASN A 63 -4.66 -9.66 -7.63
C ASN A 63 -5.64 -10.38 -6.68
N TYR A 64 -5.31 -10.46 -5.39
CA TYR A 64 -6.17 -11.09 -4.39
C TYR A 64 -7.49 -10.33 -4.18
N TYR A 65 -7.46 -9.00 -4.20
CA TYR A 65 -8.63 -8.14 -3.95
C TYR A 65 -9.24 -7.50 -5.22
N LYS A 66 -8.85 -7.94 -6.42
CA LYS A 66 -9.33 -7.35 -7.69
C LYS A 66 -10.84 -7.54 -7.93
N GLY A 67 -11.41 -8.61 -7.39
CA GLY A 67 -12.80 -9.01 -7.63
C GLY A 67 -13.81 -8.44 -6.65
N VAL A 68 -13.37 -7.63 -5.68
CA VAL A 68 -14.21 -7.09 -4.60
C VAL A 68 -14.21 -5.56 -4.58
N VAL A 69 -15.05 -4.96 -3.74
CA VAL A 69 -15.14 -3.51 -3.61
C VAL A 69 -13.91 -2.98 -2.86
N SER A 70 -12.85 -2.68 -3.61
CA SER A 70 -11.50 -2.38 -3.06
C SER A 70 -10.91 -1.04 -3.50
N LYS A 71 -11.66 -0.19 -4.24
CA LYS A 71 -11.16 1.11 -4.75
C LYS A 71 -10.62 2.02 -3.63
N GLU A 72 -11.40 2.22 -2.57
CA GLU A 72 -11.00 3.04 -1.42
C GLU A 72 -9.79 2.43 -0.70
N THR A 73 -9.79 1.10 -0.53
CA THR A 73 -8.67 0.35 0.07
C THR A 73 -7.38 0.54 -0.72
N PHE A 74 -7.43 0.44 -2.05
CA PHE A 74 -6.24 0.64 -2.89
C PHE A 74 -5.75 2.09 -2.84
N SER A 75 -6.65 3.08 -2.83
CA SER A 75 -6.27 4.48 -2.64
C SER A 75 -5.55 4.71 -1.30
N TYR A 76 -6.09 4.13 -0.21
CA TYR A 76 -5.46 4.17 1.10
C TYR A 76 -4.06 3.55 1.08
N ILE A 77 -3.92 2.33 0.55
CA ILE A 77 -2.64 1.64 0.46
C ILE A 77 -1.64 2.47 -0.36
N SER A 78 -2.02 2.97 -1.53
CA SER A 78 -1.15 3.81 -2.37
C SER A 78 -0.64 5.04 -1.61
N SER A 79 -1.52 5.72 -0.87
CA SER A 79 -1.13 6.88 -0.05
C SER A 79 -0.12 6.51 1.05
N ARG A 80 -0.29 5.34 1.69
CA ARG A 80 0.62 4.85 2.73
C ARG A 80 1.97 4.44 2.17
N VAL A 81 1.96 3.70 1.07
CA VAL A 81 3.19 3.28 0.37
C VAL A 81 3.97 4.50 -0.08
N TRP A 82 3.31 5.52 -0.64
CA TRP A 82 3.94 6.79 -1.00
C TRP A 82 4.62 7.46 0.20
N GLN A 83 3.94 7.55 1.35
CA GLN A 83 4.53 8.13 2.56
C GLN A 83 5.77 7.36 3.04
N TYR A 84 5.77 6.02 2.95
CA TYR A 84 6.94 5.21 3.32
C TYR A 84 8.10 5.43 2.36
N LEU A 85 7.85 5.41 1.05
CA LEU A 85 8.85 5.67 0.02
C LEU A 85 9.43 7.08 0.13
N TRP A 86 8.59 8.08 0.39
CA TRP A 86 9.02 9.47 0.58
C TRP A 86 9.97 9.61 1.78
N ARG A 87 9.62 8.99 2.91
CA ARG A 87 10.48 8.98 4.11
C ARG A 87 11.79 8.23 3.87
N TRP A 88 11.76 7.18 3.06
CA TRP A 88 12.95 6.43 2.66
C TRP A 88 13.87 7.27 1.77
N ALA A 89 13.32 7.90 0.73
CA ALA A 89 14.05 8.74 -0.22
C ALA A 89 14.72 9.93 0.48
N LYS A 90 13.96 10.67 1.31
CA LYS A 90 14.49 11.79 2.10
C LYS A 90 15.65 11.38 3.02
N ARG A 91 15.63 10.15 3.55
CA ARG A 91 16.73 9.64 4.40
C ARG A 91 17.97 9.31 3.59
N ARG A 92 17.81 8.84 2.34
CA ARG A 92 18.94 8.51 1.43
C ARG A 92 19.69 9.76 0.98
N HIS A 93 19.04 10.92 0.96
CA HIS A 93 19.59 12.15 0.36
C HIS A 93 19.47 13.37 1.29
N PRO A 94 20.16 13.37 2.45
CA PRO A 94 20.04 14.43 3.45
C PRO A 94 20.46 15.82 2.94
N ASN A 95 21.37 15.89 1.96
CA ASN A 95 21.96 17.14 1.45
C ASN A 95 21.38 17.61 0.10
N LYS A 96 20.31 16.97 -0.42
CA LYS A 96 19.67 17.40 -1.67
C LYS A 96 18.39 18.19 -1.37
N ASN A 97 18.23 19.33 -2.04
CA ASN A 97 17.01 20.14 -1.95
C ASN A 97 15.76 19.31 -2.33
N THR A 98 14.85 19.16 -1.38
CA THR A 98 13.60 18.38 -1.43
C THR A 98 12.71 18.66 -2.64
N LYS A 99 12.84 19.83 -3.26
CA LYS A 99 12.07 20.24 -4.45
C LYS A 99 12.42 19.39 -5.69
N LYS A 100 13.70 19.05 -5.89
CA LYS A 100 14.18 18.27 -7.06
C LYS A 100 13.85 16.78 -6.97
N GLU A 101 13.67 16.24 -5.77
CA GLU A 101 13.36 14.82 -5.56
C GLU A 101 11.90 14.49 -5.88
N ARG A 102 11.00 15.46 -5.63
CA ARG A 102 9.57 15.33 -5.94
C ARG A 102 9.32 15.23 -7.45
N GLU A 103 10.06 16.00 -8.26
CA GLU A 103 9.99 15.97 -9.72
C GLU A 103 10.57 14.68 -10.32
N ARG A 104 11.67 14.15 -9.75
CA ARG A 104 12.27 12.88 -10.19
C ARG A 104 11.41 11.67 -9.84
N GLY A 105 10.78 11.66 -8.67
CA GLY A 105 9.84 10.62 -8.27
C GLY A 105 8.60 10.55 -9.16
N SER A 106 8.02 11.70 -9.52
CA SER A 106 6.86 11.76 -10.42
C SER A 106 7.12 11.29 -11.86
N SER A 107 8.38 11.19 -12.29
CA SER A 107 8.73 10.67 -13.62
C SER A 107 8.91 9.15 -13.65
N GLN A 108 8.90 8.47 -12.49
CA GLN A 108 9.19 7.03 -12.37
C GLN A 108 8.07 6.21 -11.69
N PHE A 109 6.98 6.86 -11.24
CA PHE A 109 5.82 6.23 -10.61
C PHE A 109 4.52 6.61 -11.33
#